data_AF-A0A2S6NHA4-F1
#
_entry.id   AF-A0A2S6NHA4-F1
#
_cell.length_a   1.000
_cell.length_b   1.000
_cell.length_c   1.000
_cell.angle_alpha   90.00
_cell.angle_beta   90.00
_cell.angle_gamma   90.00
#
_symmetry.space_group_name_H-M   'P 1'
#
loop_
_entity.id
_entity.type
_entity.pdbx_description
1 polymer ?
#
loop_
_entity_poly.entity_id
_entity_poly.type
_entity_poly.pdbx_seq_one_letter_code
_entity_poly.pdbx_strand_id
1 'polypeptide(L)'
;MRQASTTRLVELRESFPWIDSSLAPLRRQFVPMSKQELFALWKEHKVIENIIEKSDRKQWLAPIDFYLDHDPGALLKTMTRIAVMEERANGKINVPDIFRVEAGILRKGGVAVPGRK
;
A
#
# COMPACT_ATOMS: atom_id res chain seq x y z
N MET A 1 -13.10 18.45 16.24
CA MET A 1 -13.15 17.09 15.64
C MET A 1 -11.89 16.84 14.82
N ARG A 2 -10.81 16.29 15.40
CA ARG A 2 -9.57 15.93 14.66
C ARG A 2 -8.86 14.68 15.22
N GLN A 3 -9.59 13.80 15.92
CA GLN A 3 -9.05 12.55 16.48
C GLN A 3 -9.36 11.31 15.63
N ALA A 4 -10.17 11.43 14.57
CA ALA A 4 -10.65 10.28 13.81
C ALA A 4 -9.73 9.83 12.65
N SER A 5 -8.62 10.52 12.37
CA SER A 5 -7.78 10.23 11.18
C SER A 5 -6.48 9.48 11.46
N THR A 6 -5.85 9.67 12.62
CA THR A 6 -4.57 9.01 12.97
C THR A 6 -4.75 7.52 13.32
N THR A 7 -6.00 7.06 13.39
CA THR A 7 -6.34 5.70 13.81
C THR A 7 -6.41 4.74 12.63
N ARG A 8 -6.64 5.21 11.39
CA ARG A 8 -7.09 4.30 10.33
C ARG A 8 -6.02 3.32 9.84
N LEU A 9 -4.79 3.75 9.63
CA LEU A 9 -3.72 2.81 9.27
C LEU A 9 -3.35 1.91 10.45
N VAL A 10 -3.42 2.42 11.68
CA VAL A 10 -3.16 1.64 12.90
C VAL A 10 -4.19 0.52 13.07
N GLU A 11 -5.50 0.82 12.98
CA GLU A 11 -6.59 -0.17 12.97
C GLU A 11 -6.39 -1.21 11.86
N LEU A 12 -5.98 -0.74 10.69
CA LEU A 12 -5.79 -1.61 9.54
C LEU A 12 -4.60 -2.56 9.74
N ARG A 13 -3.53 -2.12 10.40
CA ARG A 13 -2.37 -2.96 10.77
C ARG A 13 -2.76 -4.06 11.75
N GLU A 14 -3.66 -3.79 12.70
CA GLU A 14 -4.15 -4.79 13.63
C GLU A 14 -4.93 -5.90 12.90
N SER A 15 -5.72 -5.54 11.89
CA SER A 15 -6.51 -6.51 11.11
C SER A 15 -5.71 -7.17 9.97
N PHE A 16 -4.73 -6.46 9.42
CA PHE A 16 -3.98 -6.86 8.22
C PHE A 16 -2.49 -6.53 8.38
N PRO A 17 -1.73 -7.34 9.13
CA PRO A 17 -0.33 -7.05 9.44
C PRO A 17 0.60 -6.96 8.22
N TRP A 18 0.20 -7.55 7.07
CA TRP A 18 0.95 -7.50 5.81
C TRP A 18 0.96 -6.12 5.15
N ILE A 19 0.07 -5.19 5.53
CA ILE A 19 -0.07 -3.89 4.85
C ILE A 19 1.20 -3.06 4.89
N ASP A 20 1.92 -3.07 6.01
CA ASP A 20 3.20 -2.36 6.10
C ASP A 20 4.23 -2.92 5.11
N SER A 21 4.24 -4.24 4.90
CA SER A 21 5.13 -4.85 3.90
C SER A 21 4.73 -4.46 2.47
N SER A 22 3.44 -4.26 2.20
CA SER A 22 2.93 -3.81 0.90
C SER A 22 3.19 -2.33 0.63
N LEU A 23 3.10 -1.47 1.64
CA LEU A 23 3.28 -0.02 1.51
C LEU A 23 4.75 0.43 1.60
N ALA A 24 5.61 -0.31 2.31
CA ALA A 24 7.00 0.07 2.53
C ALA A 24 7.79 0.43 1.25
N PRO A 25 7.69 -0.31 0.13
CA PRO A 25 8.39 0.05 -1.11
C PRO A 25 7.92 1.36 -1.73
N LEU A 26 6.68 1.79 -1.49
CA LEU A 26 6.13 3.03 -2.03
C LEU A 26 6.62 4.27 -1.27
N ARG A 27 7.30 4.11 -0.13
CA ARG A 27 7.82 5.24 0.62
C ARG A 27 8.74 6.08 -0.28
N ARG A 28 8.51 7.40 -0.30
CA ARG A 28 9.16 8.38 -1.21
C ARG A 28 8.87 8.20 -2.71
N GLN A 29 8.01 7.26 -3.11
CA GLN A 29 7.51 7.16 -4.47
C GLN A 29 6.33 8.10 -4.69
N PHE A 30 6.08 8.47 -5.94
CA PHE A 30 4.98 9.36 -6.32
C PHE A 30 3.74 8.58 -6.77
N VAL A 31 2.59 8.87 -6.18
CA VAL A 31 1.27 8.42 -6.64
C VAL A 31 0.43 9.62 -7.13
N PRO A 32 -0.52 9.45 -8.08
CA PRO A 32 -0.85 8.21 -8.76
C PRO A 32 0.25 7.73 -9.73
N MET A 33 0.49 6.42 -9.79
CA MET A 33 1.47 5.75 -10.67
C MET A 33 0.81 4.67 -11.54
N SER A 34 1.46 4.22 -12.60
CA SER A 34 0.92 3.14 -13.42
C SER A 34 0.96 1.79 -12.68
N LYS A 35 0.07 0.87 -13.07
CA LYS A 35 0.10 -0.52 -12.57
C LYS A 35 1.45 -1.19 -12.84
N GLN A 36 2.03 -0.94 -14.02
CA GLN A 36 3.32 -1.51 -14.41
C GLN A 36 4.44 -1.05 -13.48
N GLU A 37 4.52 0.25 -13.16
CA GLU A 37 5.52 0.78 -12.22
C GLU A 37 5.32 0.20 -10.82
N LEU A 38 4.08 0.10 -10.35
CA LEU A 38 3.77 -0.49 -9.04
C LEU A 38 4.17 -1.96 -8.96
N PHE A 39 3.84 -2.75 -9.99
CA PHE A 39 4.16 -4.18 -10.03
C PHE A 39 5.66 -4.42 -10.14
N ALA A 40 6.37 -3.61 -10.94
CA ALA A 40 7.82 -3.67 -11.01
C ALA A 40 8.46 -3.39 -9.64
N LEU A 41 7.99 -2.36 -8.94
CA LEU A 41 8.46 -2.02 -7.60
C LEU A 41 8.21 -3.15 -6.59
N TRP A 42 7.01 -3.72 -6.56
CA TRP A 42 6.70 -4.84 -5.65
C TRP A 42 7.52 -6.09 -5.96
N LYS A 43 7.77 -6.38 -7.24
CA LYS A 43 8.61 -7.50 -7.66
C LYS A 43 10.08 -7.28 -7.29
N GLU A 44 10.62 -6.08 -7.51
CA GLU A 44 11.99 -5.72 -7.12
C GLU A 44 12.23 -5.91 -5.62
N HIS A 45 11.25 -5.51 -4.81
CA HIS A 45 11.30 -5.64 -3.35
C HIS A 45 10.80 -6.99 -2.81
N LYS A 46 10.47 -7.96 -3.68
CA LYS A 46 9.96 -9.29 -3.32
C LYS A 46 8.83 -9.24 -2.29
N VAL A 47 7.87 -8.34 -2.49
CA VAL A 47 6.88 -7.99 -1.47
C VAL A 47 6.02 -9.19 -1.07
N ILE A 48 5.55 -9.95 -2.05
CA ILE A 48 4.64 -11.07 -1.80
C ILE A 48 5.40 -12.21 -1.11
N GLU A 49 6.59 -12.51 -1.58
CA GLU A 49 7.48 -13.50 -0.96
C GLU A 49 7.79 -13.12 0.49
N ASN A 50 8.13 -11.85 0.74
CA ASN A 50 8.38 -11.35 2.09
C ASN A 50 7.12 -11.42 2.98
N ILE A 51 5.93 -11.21 2.43
CA ILE A 51 4.66 -11.35 3.16
C ILE A 51 4.45 -12.82 3.55
N ILE A 52 4.59 -13.74 2.61
CA ILE A 52 4.45 -15.19 2.82
C ILE A 52 5.48 -15.70 3.83
N GLU A 53 6.75 -15.33 3.65
CA GLU A 53 7.83 -15.77 4.54
C GLU A 53 7.67 -15.21 5.97
N LYS A 54 6.99 -14.07 6.14
CA LYS A 54 6.64 -13.52 7.46
C LYS A 54 5.42 -14.22 8.06
N SER A 55 4.38 -14.50 7.27
CA SER A 55 3.21 -15.25 7.75
C SER A 55 3.59 -16.65 8.22
N ASP A 56 4.45 -17.33 7.46
CA ASP A 56 4.90 -18.69 7.77
C ASP A 56 5.80 -18.73 9.02
N ARG A 57 6.60 -17.68 9.23
CA ARG A 57 7.51 -17.61 10.39
C ARG A 57 6.79 -17.24 11.69
N LYS A 58 5.84 -16.29 11.72
CA LYS A 58 5.36 -15.69 12.99
C LYS A 58 3.96 -15.00 12.97
N GLN A 59 2.88 -15.78 13.11
CA GLN A 59 1.60 -15.40 13.80
C GLN A 59 0.50 -14.59 13.06
N TRP A 60 0.33 -14.72 11.75
CA TRP A 60 -0.92 -14.29 11.07
C TRP A 60 -0.99 -14.89 9.67
N LEU A 61 -2.21 -14.94 9.10
CA LEU A 61 -2.47 -15.53 7.78
C LEU A 61 -2.37 -14.47 6.67
N ALA A 62 -1.56 -14.74 5.65
CA ALA A 62 -1.63 -13.98 4.41
C ALA A 62 -2.89 -14.38 3.61
N PRO A 63 -3.43 -13.49 2.76
CA PRO A 63 -4.50 -13.84 1.83
C PRO A 63 -4.12 -15.05 0.96
N ILE A 64 -5.03 -16.02 0.80
CA ILE A 64 -4.77 -17.27 0.08
C ILE A 64 -4.28 -17.04 -1.36
N ASP A 65 -4.79 -16.00 -2.02
CA ASP A 65 -4.42 -15.62 -3.38
C ASP A 65 -2.93 -15.28 -3.52
N PHE A 66 -2.21 -15.00 -2.43
CA PHE A 66 -0.79 -14.67 -2.47
C PHE A 66 0.06 -15.93 -2.72
N TYR A 67 -0.41 -17.11 -2.33
CA TYR A 67 0.34 -18.38 -2.41
C TYR A 67 0.28 -19.05 -3.78
N LEU A 68 -0.65 -18.66 -4.67
CA LEU A 68 -0.89 -19.38 -5.92
C LEU A 68 0.17 -19.09 -6.99
N ASP A 69 0.46 -17.80 -7.25
CA ASP A 69 1.36 -17.40 -8.34
C ASP A 69 2.31 -16.23 -7.98
N HIS A 70 2.36 -15.83 -6.69
CA HIS A 70 3.00 -14.58 -6.26
C HIS A 70 2.60 -13.37 -7.13
N ASP A 71 1.35 -13.34 -7.58
CA ASP A 71 0.86 -12.35 -8.54
C ASP A 71 0.69 -10.96 -7.88
N PRO A 72 1.41 -9.91 -8.33
CA PRO A 72 1.18 -8.53 -7.90
C PRO A 72 -0.27 -8.05 -8.10
N GLY A 73 -0.99 -8.61 -9.08
CA GLY A 73 -2.40 -8.34 -9.32
C GLY A 73 -3.30 -8.74 -8.15
N ALA A 74 -3.06 -9.92 -7.56
CA ALA A 74 -3.77 -10.38 -6.36
C ALA A 74 -3.57 -9.45 -5.17
N LEU A 75 -2.34 -8.96 -4.96
CA LEU A 75 -2.03 -7.98 -3.92
C LEU A 75 -2.75 -6.65 -4.16
N LEU A 76 -2.71 -6.11 -5.38
CA LEU A 76 -3.42 -4.87 -5.73
C LEU A 76 -4.93 -5.00 -5.56
N LYS A 77 -5.51 -6.11 -6.01
CA LYS A 77 -6.95 -6.40 -5.86
C LYS A 77 -7.34 -6.43 -4.38
N THR A 78 -6.53 -7.07 -3.55
CA THR A 78 -6.76 -7.13 -2.09
C THR A 78 -6.66 -5.76 -1.45
N MET A 79 -5.59 -5.00 -1.75
CA MET A 79 -5.38 -3.63 -1.27
C MET A 79 -6.51 -2.68 -1.68
N THR A 80 -7.07 -2.86 -2.88
CA THR A 80 -8.21 -2.09 -3.38
C THR A 80 -9.50 -2.45 -2.65
N ARG A 81 -9.74 -3.76 -2.41
CA ARG A 81 -10.92 -4.24 -1.66
C ARG A 81 -11.00 -3.68 -0.24
N ILE A 82 -9.86 -3.46 0.41
CA ILE A 82 -9.78 -2.85 1.75
C ILE A 82 -9.58 -1.32 1.72
N ALA A 83 -9.72 -0.70 0.55
CA ALA A 83 -9.64 0.74 0.30
C ALA A 83 -8.29 1.41 0.60
N VAL A 84 -7.19 0.65 0.64
CA VAL A 84 -5.82 1.21 0.79
C VAL A 84 -5.27 1.73 -0.54
N MET A 85 -5.75 1.16 -1.65
CA MET A 85 -5.43 1.60 -3.00
C MET A 85 -6.72 1.85 -3.78
N GLU A 86 -6.64 2.75 -4.75
CA GLU A 86 -7.75 3.06 -5.66
C GLU A 86 -7.22 3.18 -7.10
N GLU A 87 -7.96 2.65 -8.06
CA GLU A 87 -7.69 2.87 -9.48
C GLU A 87 -8.43 4.13 -9.94
N ARG A 88 -7.68 5.09 -10.49
CA ARG A 88 -8.22 6.33 -11.06
C ARG A 88 -8.87 6.04 -12.42
N ALA A 89 -9.71 6.96 -12.89
CA ALA A 89 -10.35 6.86 -14.21
C ALA A 89 -9.37 6.69 -15.39
N ASN A 90 -8.11 7.12 -15.23
CA ASN A 90 -7.05 6.94 -16.22
C ASN A 90 -6.21 5.66 -16.03
N GLY A 91 -6.67 4.72 -15.20
CA GLY A 91 -6.02 3.44 -14.93
C GLY A 91 -4.81 3.49 -13.97
N LYS A 92 -4.43 4.69 -13.48
CA LYS A 92 -3.34 4.81 -12.51
C LYS A 92 -3.78 4.45 -11.11
N ILE A 93 -2.88 3.88 -10.33
CA ILE A 93 -3.10 3.51 -8.94
C ILE A 93 -2.73 4.66 -8.03
N ASN A 94 -3.64 5.03 -7.14
CA ASN A 94 -3.44 6.00 -6.08
C ASN A 94 -3.51 5.35 -4.70
N VAL A 95 -2.92 6.01 -3.71
CA VAL A 95 -3.10 5.72 -2.28
C VAL A 95 -3.86 6.89 -1.65
N PRO A 96 -5.02 6.67 -1.00
CA PRO A 96 -5.76 7.72 -0.32
C PRO A 96 -4.92 8.45 0.74
N ASP A 97 -5.15 9.76 0.91
CA ASP A 97 -4.31 10.61 1.77
C ASP A 97 -4.23 10.11 3.22
N ILE A 98 -5.29 9.48 3.71
CA ILE A 98 -5.38 8.88 5.06
C ILE A 98 -4.32 7.79 5.32
N PHE A 99 -3.85 7.11 4.27
CA PHE A 99 -2.78 6.11 4.35
C PHE A 99 -1.46 6.67 3.82
N ARG A 100 -1.54 7.48 2.76
CA ARG A 100 -0.39 7.98 1.99
C ARG A 100 0.57 8.78 2.86
N VAL A 101 0.04 9.70 3.69
CA VAL A 101 0.86 10.59 4.51
C VAL A 101 1.64 9.81 5.55
N GLU A 102 0.97 8.90 6.27
CA GLU A 102 1.60 8.07 7.31
C GLU A 102 2.61 7.07 6.74
N ALA A 103 2.35 6.55 5.54
CA ALA A 103 3.28 5.68 4.81
C ALA A 103 4.45 6.44 4.15
N GLY A 104 4.47 7.78 4.21
CA GLY A 104 5.53 8.61 3.62
C GLY A 104 5.57 8.55 2.09
N ILE A 105 4.41 8.35 1.45
CA ILE A 105 4.25 8.26 0.00
C ILE A 105 3.99 9.67 -0.55
N LEU A 106 4.65 10.04 -1.65
CA LEU A 106 4.55 11.37 -2.26
C LEU A 106 3.37 11.44 -3.24
N ARG A 107 2.84 12.63 -3.49
CA ARG A 107 1.76 12.86 -4.47
C ARG A 107 2.30 13.63 -5.67
N LYS A 108 2.06 13.14 -6.89
CA LYS A 108 2.38 13.84 -8.15
C LYS A 108 1.21 14.77 -8.48
N GLY A 109 1.45 16.08 -8.51
CA GLY A 109 0.42 17.07 -8.83
C GLY A 109 -0.51 17.37 -7.65
N GLY A 110 -0.17 18.45 -6.94
CA GLY A 110 -0.96 19.13 -5.92
C GLY A 110 -0.21 20.41 -5.57
N VAL A 111 -0.93 21.52 -5.35
CA VAL A 111 -0.30 22.79 -4.93
C VAL A 111 0.53 22.49 -3.68
N ALA A 112 1.83 22.82 -3.73
CA ALA A 112 2.72 22.67 -2.58
C ALA A 112 2.07 23.39 -1.39
N VAL A 113 1.83 22.67 -0.30
CA VAL A 113 1.50 23.34 0.96
C VAL A 113 2.75 24.17 1.30
N PRO A 114 2.67 25.50 1.43
CA PRO A 114 3.85 26.29 1.75
C PRO A 114 4.45 25.73 3.03
N GLY A 115 5.69 25.26 2.96
CA GLY A 115 6.40 24.80 4.14
C GLY A 115 6.37 25.93 5.16
N ARG A 116 5.82 25.69 6.35
CA ARG A 116 5.99 26.61 7.47
C ARG A 116 7.49 26.72 7.72
N LYS A 117 8.02 27.92 7.46
CA LYS A 117 9.31 28.37 8.00
C LYS A 117 9.21 28.50 9.52
#